data_AF-A0A0L7QS32-F1
#
_entry.id   AF-A0A0L7QS32-F1
#
_cell.length_a   1.000
_cell.length_b   1.000
_cell.length_c   1.000
_cell.angle_alpha   90.00
_cell.angle_beta   90.00
_cell.angle_gamma   90.00
#
_symmetry.space_group_name_H-M   'P 1'
#
loop_
_entity.id
_entity.type
_entity.pdbx_description
1 polymer ?
#
loop_
_entity_poly.entity_id
_entity_poly.type
_entity_poly.pdbx_seq_one_letter_code
_entity_poly.pdbx_strand_id
1 'polypeptide(L)'
;MYKETKFIHLIIHAIFKSLIFLCTGRFIHYINRSQDIRDYRGIIKIHPFKKIIIIFSILSLCGFPFLCGFYSKDLIIEYFFINKINTLRLINLILGTIFTVSYSTKVLLILYLNKSPIYNNINYSCNKITNYRILQALLLETVLLLEVNNMSEQVMLTLKAACLVYNNNTINSLEILKNRIIAAYEEIRLQQSLKRR
;
A
#
# COMPACT_ATOMS: atom_id res chain seq x y z
N MET A 1 10.28 10.74 -9.75
CA MET A 1 8.95 10.42 -9.19
C MET A 1 8.44 9.00 -9.46
N TYR A 2 7.85 8.64 -10.61
CA TYR A 2 7.25 7.30 -10.79
C TYR A 2 8.25 6.13 -10.67
N LYS A 3 9.51 6.35 -11.07
CA LYS A 3 10.59 5.37 -10.90
C LYS A 3 10.94 5.14 -9.43
N GLU A 4 10.93 6.21 -8.61
CA GLU A 4 11.26 6.14 -7.19
C GLU A 4 10.13 5.46 -6.40
N THR A 5 8.87 5.81 -6.66
CA THR A 5 7.72 5.19 -5.98
C THR A 5 7.63 3.69 -6.27
N LYS A 6 7.95 3.27 -7.50
CA LYS A 6 8.07 1.85 -7.87
C LYS A 6 9.17 1.12 -7.12
N PHE A 7 10.34 1.74 -6.99
CA PHE A 7 11.48 1.14 -6.31
C PHE A 7 11.17 0.95 -4.81
N ILE A 8 10.61 1.99 -4.18
CA ILE A 8 10.14 1.94 -2.78
C ILE A 8 9.09 0.83 -2.62
N HIS A 9 8.11 0.74 -3.52
CA HIS A 9 7.11 -0.32 -3.48
C HIS A 9 7.73 -1.72 -3.58
N LEU A 10 8.73 -1.91 -4.44
CA LEU A 10 9.40 -3.19 -4.62
C LEU A 10 10.16 -3.61 -3.36
N ILE A 11 10.86 -2.68 -2.70
CA ILE A 11 11.54 -2.92 -1.42
C ILE A 11 10.54 -3.30 -0.34
N ILE A 12 9.49 -2.49 -0.15
CA ILE A 12 8.45 -2.73 0.85
C ILE A 12 7.78 -4.09 0.64
N HIS A 13 7.44 -4.41 -0.62
CA HIS A 13 6.84 -5.68 -0.97
C HIS A 13 7.80 -6.87 -0.76
N ALA A 14 9.10 -6.71 -1.02
CA ALA A 14 10.10 -7.74 -0.74
C ALA A 14 10.21 -8.03 0.77
N ILE A 15 10.22 -6.98 1.60
CA ILE A 15 10.26 -7.09 3.07
C ILE A 15 9.03 -7.88 3.55
N PHE A 16 7.81 -7.46 3.22
CA PHE A 16 6.61 -8.16 3.70
C PHE A 16 6.48 -9.58 3.19
N LYS A 17 6.87 -9.87 1.94
CA LYS A 17 6.91 -11.24 1.45
C LYS A 17 7.92 -12.09 2.22
N SER A 18 9.12 -11.57 2.48
CA SER A 18 10.14 -12.31 3.24
C SER A 18 9.68 -12.62 4.67
N LEU A 19 8.97 -11.70 5.31
CA LEU A 19 8.43 -11.89 6.66
C LEU A 19 7.33 -12.96 6.71
N ILE A 20 6.43 -12.96 5.72
CA ILE A 20 5.42 -14.01 5.57
C ILE A 20 6.11 -15.36 5.37
N PHE A 21 7.11 -15.46 4.48
CA PHE A 21 7.84 -16.71 4.23
C PHE A 21 8.62 -17.21 5.45
N LEU A 22 9.22 -16.32 6.25
CA LEU A 22 9.93 -16.69 7.47
C LEU A 22 8.97 -17.29 8.51
N CYS A 23 7.79 -16.68 8.67
CA CYS A 23 6.80 -17.15 9.62
C CYS A 23 6.15 -18.45 9.17
N THR A 24 5.77 -18.57 7.90
CA THR A 24 5.17 -19.78 7.33
C THR A 24 6.18 -20.93 7.29
N GLY A 25 7.45 -20.67 6.97
CA GLY A 25 8.51 -21.68 7.00
C GLY A 25 8.62 -22.36 8.37
N ARG A 26 8.49 -21.59 9.44
CA ARG A 26 8.48 -22.16 10.79
C ARG A 26 7.18 -22.90 11.12
N PHE A 27 6.04 -22.46 10.59
CA PHE A 27 4.79 -23.21 10.72
C PHE A 27 4.85 -24.57 9.99
N ILE A 28 5.44 -24.63 8.81
CA ILE A 28 5.66 -25.89 8.06
C ILE A 28 6.45 -26.89 8.93
N HIS A 29 7.48 -26.42 9.63
CA HIS A 29 8.25 -27.28 10.55
C HIS A 29 7.43 -27.78 11.75
N TYR A 30 6.44 -27.02 12.24
CA TYR A 30 5.59 -27.47 13.35
C TYR A 30 4.52 -28.47 12.91
N ILE A 31 3.96 -28.32 11.72
CA ILE A 31 2.92 -29.22 11.19
C ILE A 31 3.56 -30.35 10.38
N ASN A 32 4.72 -30.87 10.83
CA ASN A 32 5.41 -32.01 10.21
C ASN A 32 5.53 -31.93 8.66
N ARG A 33 5.90 -30.76 8.14
CA ARG A 33 6.08 -30.48 6.71
C ARG A 33 4.79 -30.44 5.87
N SER A 34 3.59 -30.39 6.47
CA SER A 34 2.37 -30.16 5.70
C SER A 34 2.30 -28.71 5.21
N GLN A 35 1.98 -28.49 3.94
CA GLN A 35 1.86 -27.16 3.32
C GLN A 35 0.41 -26.76 3.03
N ASP A 36 -0.53 -27.66 3.30
CA ASP A 36 -1.94 -27.45 3.07
C ASP A 36 -2.49 -26.39 4.03
N ILE A 37 -2.94 -25.25 3.50
CA ILE A 37 -3.46 -24.11 4.29
C ILE A 37 -4.59 -24.52 5.26
N ARG A 38 -5.29 -25.62 4.96
CA ARG A 38 -6.37 -26.20 5.78
C ARG A 38 -5.85 -26.72 7.14
N ASP A 39 -4.58 -27.10 7.23
CA ASP A 39 -3.98 -27.64 8.45
C ASP A 39 -3.59 -26.52 9.42
N TYR A 40 -3.36 -25.32 8.90
CA TYR A 40 -2.93 -24.12 9.65
C TYR A 40 -4.06 -23.45 10.44
N ARG A 41 -5.27 -24.05 10.46
CA ARG A 41 -6.43 -23.49 11.16
C ARG A 41 -6.16 -23.39 12.67
N GLY A 42 -6.33 -22.20 13.21
CA GLY A 42 -6.15 -21.95 14.64
C GLY A 42 -4.69 -21.88 15.11
N ILE A 43 -3.70 -21.87 14.21
CA ILE A 43 -2.26 -21.82 14.58
C ILE A 43 -1.89 -20.52 15.30
N ILE A 44 -2.64 -19.46 15.03
CA ILE A 44 -2.54 -18.15 15.67
C ILE A 44 -2.71 -18.23 17.20
N LYS A 45 -3.47 -19.22 17.71
CA LYS A 45 -3.70 -19.40 19.15
C LYS A 45 -2.50 -20.02 19.87
N ILE A 46 -1.60 -20.70 19.16
CA ILE A 46 -0.41 -21.37 19.74
C ILE A 46 0.73 -20.38 20.00
N HIS A 47 1.00 -19.51 19.01
CA HIS A 47 2.17 -18.66 19.02
C HIS A 47 1.76 -17.18 18.96
N PRO A 48 1.55 -16.52 20.12
CA PRO A 48 1.05 -15.14 20.17
C PRO A 48 2.01 -14.14 19.53
N PHE A 49 3.32 -14.37 19.62
CA PHE A 49 4.30 -13.51 18.95
C PHE A 49 4.18 -13.63 17.42
N LYS A 50 4.23 -14.84 16.85
CA LYS A 50 4.10 -15.09 15.39
C LYS A 50 2.77 -14.63 14.83
N LYS A 51 1.70 -14.69 15.63
CA LYS A 51 0.41 -14.10 15.31
C LYS A 51 0.55 -12.62 14.96
N ILE A 52 1.13 -11.81 15.84
CA ILE A 52 1.23 -10.35 15.65
C ILE A 52 1.98 -10.04 14.34
N ILE A 53 3.06 -10.80 14.11
CA ILE A 53 3.98 -10.64 12.98
C ILE A 53 3.26 -10.92 11.65
N ILE A 54 2.61 -12.08 11.55
CA ILE A 54 1.88 -12.47 10.33
C ILE A 54 0.71 -11.53 10.08
N ILE A 55 -0.03 -11.14 11.12
CA ILE A 55 -1.14 -10.19 10.97
C ILE A 55 -0.62 -8.87 10.43
N PHE A 56 0.42 -8.29 11.03
CA PHE A 56 1.02 -7.04 10.58
C PHE A 56 1.50 -7.12 9.12
N SER A 57 2.16 -8.22 8.76
CA SER A 57 2.65 -8.45 7.39
C SER A 57 1.50 -8.52 6.37
N ILE A 58 0.43 -9.26 6.69
CA ILE A 58 -0.72 -9.44 5.80
C ILE A 58 -1.49 -8.12 5.66
N LEU A 59 -1.71 -7.39 6.76
CA LEU A 59 -2.39 -6.08 6.71
C LEU A 59 -1.60 -5.07 5.89
N SER A 60 -0.27 -5.06 6.03
CA SER A 60 0.57 -4.18 5.24
C SER A 60 0.60 -4.57 3.76
N LEU A 61 0.58 -5.87 3.44
CA LEU A 61 0.45 -6.36 2.07
C LEU A 61 -0.90 -5.95 1.44
N CYS A 62 -2.00 -5.95 2.19
CA CYS A 62 -3.29 -5.42 1.73
C CYS A 62 -3.26 -3.92 1.46
N GLY A 63 -2.38 -3.18 2.14
CA GLY A 63 -2.39 -1.72 2.17
C GLY A 63 -3.39 -1.16 3.17
N PHE A 64 -3.48 -1.74 4.38
CA PHE A 64 -4.28 -1.16 5.46
C PHE A 64 -3.78 0.27 5.80
N PRO A 65 -4.67 1.24 6.08
CA PRO A 65 -4.27 2.63 6.33
C PRO A 65 -3.23 2.72 7.45
N PHE A 66 -2.32 3.69 7.32
CA PHE A 66 -1.20 3.96 8.23
C PHE A 66 -0.05 2.93 8.23
N LEU A 67 -0.10 1.89 7.39
CA LEU A 67 1.03 0.99 7.19
C LEU A 67 1.85 1.36 5.95
N CYS A 68 3.14 1.02 5.94
CA CYS A 68 4.07 1.35 4.84
C CYS A 68 3.57 0.89 3.46
N GLY A 69 2.87 -0.25 3.42
CA GLY A 69 2.29 -0.77 2.18
C GLY A 69 1.20 0.13 1.58
N PHE A 70 0.45 0.85 2.43
CA PHE A 70 -0.56 1.82 1.99
C PHE A 70 0.10 3.00 1.27
N TYR A 71 1.10 3.65 1.87
CA TYR A 71 1.77 4.82 1.26
C TYR A 71 2.30 4.50 -0.14
N SER A 72 2.96 3.36 -0.34
CA SER A 72 3.47 3.02 -1.67
C SER A 72 2.37 2.74 -2.70
N LYS A 73 1.31 2.03 -2.31
CA LYS A 73 0.21 1.66 -3.22
C LYS A 73 -0.67 2.85 -3.57
N ASP A 74 -0.98 3.69 -2.59
CA ASP A 74 -1.82 4.87 -2.77
C ASP A 74 -1.15 5.88 -3.72
N LEU A 75 0.15 6.14 -3.53
CA LEU A 75 0.93 6.98 -4.44
C LEU A 75 1.00 6.46 -5.88
N ILE A 76 1.05 5.12 -6.05
CA ILE A 76 0.98 4.51 -7.39
C ILE A 76 -0.40 4.75 -8.00
N ILE A 77 -1.47 4.53 -7.25
CA ILE A 77 -2.85 4.73 -7.73
C ILE A 77 -3.09 6.20 -8.11
N GLU A 78 -2.70 7.14 -7.24
CA GLU A 78 -2.82 8.59 -7.48
C GLU A 78 -2.09 9.01 -8.76
N TYR A 79 -0.85 8.52 -8.97
CA TYR A 79 -0.10 8.80 -10.19
C TYR A 79 -0.82 8.32 -11.45
N PHE A 80 -1.50 7.17 -11.41
CA PHE A 80 -2.27 6.68 -12.55
C PHE A 80 -3.51 7.53 -12.83
N PHE A 81 -4.15 8.08 -11.80
CA PHE A 81 -5.29 8.99 -11.95
C PHE A 81 -4.87 10.36 -12.52
N ILE A 82 -3.78 10.95 -12.02
CA ILE A 82 -3.30 12.26 -12.49
C ILE A 82 -2.91 12.23 -13.97
N ASN A 83 -2.17 11.19 -14.39
CA ASN A 83 -1.62 11.13 -15.75
C ASN A 83 -2.60 10.64 -16.81
N LYS A 84 -3.89 10.45 -16.48
CA LYS A 84 -4.95 10.01 -17.40
C LYS A 84 -4.51 8.87 -18.33
N ILE A 85 -3.94 7.82 -17.74
CA ILE A 85 -3.50 6.64 -18.49
C ILE A 85 -4.73 5.93 -19.06
N ASN A 86 -4.54 5.19 -20.17
CA ASN A 86 -5.60 4.39 -20.81
C ASN A 86 -6.48 3.64 -19.79
N THR A 87 -7.80 3.74 -19.95
CA THR A 87 -8.81 3.25 -19.00
C THR A 87 -8.65 1.75 -18.70
N LEU A 88 -8.27 0.95 -19.69
CA LEU A 88 -7.98 -0.48 -19.53
C LEU A 88 -6.88 -0.76 -18.50
N ARG A 89 -5.81 0.06 -18.48
CA ARG A 89 -4.71 -0.12 -17.51
C ARG A 89 -5.15 0.23 -16.10
N LEU A 90 -5.98 1.26 -15.95
CA LEU A 90 -6.54 1.66 -14.66
C LEU A 90 -7.46 0.58 -14.09
N ILE A 91 -8.34 0.00 -14.93
CA ILE A 91 -9.24 -1.10 -14.52
C ILE A 91 -8.44 -2.31 -14.04
N ASN A 92 -7.41 -2.73 -14.79
CA ASN A 92 -6.55 -3.84 -14.41
C ASN A 92 -5.85 -3.61 -13.06
N LEU A 93 -5.42 -2.37 -12.80
CA LEU A 93 -4.77 -2.00 -11.54
C LEU A 93 -5.74 -2.12 -10.35
N ILE A 94 -6.96 -1.57 -10.49
CA ILE A 94 -7.99 -1.62 -9.45
C ILE A 94 -8.42 -3.08 -9.18
N LEU A 95 -8.66 -3.87 -10.22
CA LEU A 95 -8.99 -5.30 -10.08
C LEU A 95 -7.86 -6.07 -9.36
N GLY A 96 -6.61 -5.78 -9.73
CA GLY A 96 -5.44 -6.34 -9.04
C GLY A 96 -5.46 -6.04 -7.55
N THR A 97 -5.71 -4.80 -7.15
CA THR A 97 -5.80 -4.44 -5.72
C THR A 97 -6.92 -5.18 -4.99
N ILE A 98 -8.10 -5.32 -5.60
CA ILE A 98 -9.23 -6.06 -5.02
C ILE A 98 -8.86 -7.54 -4.80
N PHE A 99 -8.21 -8.18 -5.78
CA PHE A 99 -7.76 -9.57 -5.64
C PHE A 99 -6.69 -9.73 -4.55
N THR A 100 -5.79 -8.75 -4.37
CA THR A 100 -4.83 -8.82 -3.26
C THR A 100 -5.50 -8.76 -1.89
N VAL A 101 -6.54 -7.93 -1.75
CA VAL A 101 -7.30 -7.83 -0.50
C VAL A 101 -8.08 -9.11 -0.25
N SER A 102 -8.78 -9.66 -1.26
CA SER A 102 -9.59 -10.88 -1.09
C SER A 102 -8.77 -12.11 -0.73
N TYR A 103 -7.59 -12.29 -1.34
CA TYR A 103 -6.69 -13.38 -0.98
C TYR A 103 -6.18 -13.25 0.45
N SER A 104 -5.76 -12.05 0.83
CA SER A 104 -5.16 -11.79 2.14
C SER A 104 -6.15 -11.95 3.28
N THR A 105 -7.40 -11.50 3.10
CA THR A 105 -8.48 -11.72 4.09
C THR A 105 -8.83 -13.19 4.22
N LYS A 106 -8.84 -13.96 3.13
CA LYS A 106 -9.05 -15.42 3.16
C LYS A 106 -7.97 -16.13 3.98
N VAL A 107 -6.70 -15.77 3.80
CA VAL A 107 -5.59 -16.34 4.60
C VAL A 107 -5.78 -16.01 6.08
N LEU A 108 -6.06 -14.76 6.41
CA LEU A 108 -6.29 -14.32 7.79
C LEU A 108 -7.44 -15.11 8.43
N LEU A 109 -8.56 -15.27 7.72
CA LEU A 109 -9.72 -16.01 8.19
C LEU A 109 -9.36 -17.46 8.51
N ILE A 110 -8.69 -18.16 7.60
CA ILE A 110 -8.30 -19.57 7.82
C ILE A 110 -7.43 -19.71 9.08
N LEU A 111 -6.48 -18.80 9.29
CA LEU A 111 -5.61 -18.85 10.47
C LEU A 111 -6.35 -18.61 11.79
N TYR A 112 -7.46 -17.86 11.76
CA TYR A 112 -8.30 -17.56 12.93
C TYR A 112 -9.40 -18.60 13.22
N LEU A 113 -9.78 -19.41 12.23
CA LEU A 113 -10.81 -20.44 12.38
C LEU A 113 -10.48 -21.46 13.49
N ASN A 114 -11.48 -22.25 13.87
CA ASN A 114 -11.35 -23.31 14.86
C ASN A 114 -10.22 -24.29 14.51
N LYS A 115 -9.57 -24.80 15.56
CA LYS A 115 -8.38 -25.65 15.48
C LYS A 115 -8.66 -26.88 14.61
N SER A 116 -7.73 -27.20 13.71
CA SER A 116 -7.74 -28.47 12.97
C SER A 116 -7.51 -29.66 13.91
N PRO A 117 -7.97 -30.87 13.59
CA PRO A 117 -7.71 -32.06 14.43
C PRO A 117 -6.22 -32.43 14.49
N ILE A 118 -5.45 -32.10 13.45
CA ILE A 118 -3.98 -32.26 13.38
C ILE A 118 -3.26 -31.44 14.47
N TYR A 119 -3.94 -30.42 15.00
CA TYR A 119 -3.44 -29.55 16.07
C TYR A 119 -3.01 -30.30 17.33
N ASN A 120 -3.66 -31.40 17.68
CA ASN A 120 -3.41 -32.09 18.95
C ASN A 120 -2.07 -32.85 18.97
N ASN A 121 -1.52 -33.19 17.80
CA ASN A 121 -0.24 -33.91 17.66
C ASN A 121 0.95 -32.99 17.34
N ILE A 122 0.78 -31.67 17.48
CA ILE A 122 1.88 -30.74 17.20
C ILE A 122 2.92 -30.84 18.32
N ASN A 123 4.13 -31.24 17.95
CA ASN A 123 5.28 -31.20 18.84
C ASN A 123 5.63 -29.75 19.17
N TYR A 124 5.29 -29.31 20.38
CA TYR A 124 5.69 -28.01 20.93
C TYR A 124 7.17 -28.02 21.33
N SER A 125 8.08 -28.30 20.39
CA SER A 125 9.51 -28.03 20.60
C SER A 125 9.73 -26.52 20.50
N CYS A 126 9.48 -25.83 21.62
CA CYS A 126 9.62 -24.40 21.72
C CYS A 126 11.10 -24.03 21.83
N ASN A 127 11.84 -24.05 20.72
CA ASN A 127 13.22 -23.59 20.70
C ASN A 127 13.25 -22.07 20.96
N LYS A 128 13.60 -21.68 22.20
CA LYS A 128 13.76 -20.28 22.63
C LYS A 128 14.63 -19.50 21.64
N ILE A 129 15.75 -20.09 21.19
CA ILE A 129 16.70 -19.53 20.21
C ILE A 129 16.01 -19.08 18.92
N THR A 130 15.13 -19.90 18.37
CA THR A 130 14.41 -19.58 17.13
C THR A 130 13.30 -18.53 17.32
N ASN A 131 12.80 -18.33 18.54
CA ASN A 131 11.90 -17.21 18.83
C ASN A 131 12.70 -15.89 18.95
N TYR A 132 13.90 -15.92 19.56
CA TYR A 132 14.79 -14.75 19.59
C TYR A 132 15.26 -14.33 18.19
N ARG A 133 15.59 -15.27 17.30
CA ARG A 133 15.96 -14.95 15.91
C ARG A 133 14.82 -14.30 15.11
N ILE A 134 13.58 -14.75 15.33
CA ILE A 134 12.42 -14.13 14.70
C ILE A 134 12.16 -12.75 15.30
N LEU A 135 12.25 -12.62 16.63
CA LEU A 135 12.10 -11.33 17.31
C LEU A 135 13.17 -10.31 16.86
N GLN A 136 14.41 -10.76 16.64
CA GLN A 136 15.49 -9.95 16.05
C GLN A 136 15.19 -9.54 14.61
N ALA A 137 14.68 -10.44 13.77
CA ALA A 137 14.26 -10.12 12.41
C ALA A 137 13.16 -9.06 12.38
N LEU A 138 12.19 -9.12 13.31
CA LEU A 138 11.18 -8.07 13.45
C LEU A 138 11.71 -6.75 13.95
N LEU A 139 12.57 -6.75 14.95
CA LEU A 139 13.15 -5.51 15.45
C LEU A 139 13.91 -4.81 14.32
N LEU A 140 14.70 -5.55 13.55
CA LEU A 140 15.41 -5.01 12.38
C LEU A 140 14.44 -4.49 11.30
N GLU A 141 13.36 -5.21 10.99
CA GLU A 141 12.39 -4.78 9.98
C GLU A 141 11.51 -3.61 10.43
N THR A 142 11.13 -3.53 11.71
CA THR A 142 10.39 -2.37 12.22
C THR A 142 11.23 -1.09 12.18
N VAL A 143 12.54 -1.18 12.38
CA VAL A 143 13.48 -0.05 12.23
C VAL A 143 13.57 0.38 10.76
N LEU A 144 13.70 -0.56 9.82
CA LEU A 144 13.71 -0.26 8.38
C LEU A 144 12.38 0.34 7.89
N LEU A 145 11.24 -0.12 8.43
CA LEU A 145 9.92 0.40 8.08
C LEU A 145 9.68 1.82 8.65
N LEU A 146 10.28 2.16 9.79
CA LEU A 146 10.28 3.52 10.35
C LEU A 146 11.05 4.50 9.46
N GLU A 147 12.21 4.10 8.95
CA GLU A 147 12.97 4.91 7.99
C GLU A 147 12.20 5.10 6.68
N VAL A 148 11.60 4.04 6.15
CA VAL A 148 10.80 4.11 4.91
C VAL A 148 9.53 4.95 5.10
N ASN A 149 8.88 4.89 6.26
CA ASN A 149 7.71 5.73 6.55
C ASN A 149 8.08 7.22 6.54
N ASN A 150 9.18 7.59 7.19
CA ASN A 150 9.67 8.98 7.16
C ASN A 150 9.96 9.44 5.73
N MET A 151 10.57 8.59 4.91
CA MET A 151 10.81 8.87 3.49
C MET A 151 9.50 8.99 2.70
N SER A 152 8.51 8.16 2.99
CA SER A 152 7.21 8.18 2.29
C SER A 152 6.35 9.38 2.66
N GLU A 153 6.40 9.86 3.91
CA GLU A 153 5.73 11.11 4.32
C GLU A 153 6.37 12.32 3.64
N GLN A 154 7.70 12.36 3.54
CA GLN A 154 8.41 13.40 2.78
C GLN A 154 8.02 13.37 1.30
N VAL A 155 7.96 12.19 0.67
CA VAL A 155 7.51 12.06 -0.73
C VAL A 155 6.05 12.50 -0.89
N MET A 156 5.15 12.15 0.03
CA MET A 156 3.75 12.58 0.00
C MET A 156 3.59 14.11 0.15
N LEU A 157 4.43 14.74 0.99
CA LEU A 157 4.52 16.21 1.10
C LEU A 157 5.00 16.84 -0.21
N THR A 158 6.04 16.29 -0.85
CA THR A 158 6.52 16.80 -2.16
C THR A 158 5.48 16.63 -3.25
N LEU A 159 4.68 15.57 -3.21
CA LEU A 159 3.61 15.30 -4.16
C LEU A 159 2.43 16.26 -4.01
N LYS A 160 1.96 16.49 -2.78
CA LYS A 160 0.93 17.49 -2.49
C LYS A 160 1.39 18.90 -2.87
N ALA A 161 2.65 19.24 -2.60
CA ALA A 161 3.24 20.51 -3.01
C ALA A 161 3.31 20.64 -4.54
N ALA A 162 3.75 19.60 -5.26
CA ALA A 162 3.78 19.59 -6.73
C ALA A 162 2.38 19.70 -7.34
N CYS A 163 1.39 19.02 -6.76
CA CYS A 163 0.00 19.06 -7.21
C CYS A 163 -0.62 20.45 -6.97
N LEU A 164 -0.33 21.10 -5.83
CA LEU A 164 -0.73 22.48 -5.55
C LEU A 164 -0.08 23.48 -6.52
N VAL A 165 1.21 23.32 -6.85
CA VAL A 165 1.88 24.16 -7.86
C VAL A 165 1.26 23.97 -9.24
N TYR A 166 0.92 22.73 -9.62
CA TYR A 166 0.24 22.47 -10.89
C TYR A 166 -1.15 23.12 -10.93
N ASN A 167 -1.93 22.99 -9.85
CA ASN A 167 -3.26 23.59 -9.75
C ASN A 167 -3.18 25.12 -9.80
N ASN A 168 -2.24 25.74 -9.07
CA ASN A 168 -2.04 27.19 -9.08
C ASN A 168 -1.61 27.71 -10.46
N ASN A 169 -0.76 26.99 -11.19
CA ASN A 169 -0.39 27.38 -12.56
C ASN A 169 -1.58 27.29 -13.52
N THR A 170 -2.45 26.30 -13.37
CA THR A 170 -3.68 26.22 -14.19
C THR A 170 -4.67 27.33 -13.84
N ILE A 171 -4.82 27.69 -12.56
CA ILE A 171 -5.69 28.78 -12.10
C ILE A 171 -5.20 30.13 -12.64
N ASN A 172 -3.90 30.42 -12.54
CA ASN A 172 -3.30 31.64 -13.10
C ASN A 172 -3.50 31.73 -14.63
N SER A 173 -3.35 30.61 -15.36
CA SER A 173 -3.58 30.59 -16.80
C SER A 173 -5.04 30.84 -17.19
N LEU A 174 -5.99 30.34 -16.39
CA LEU A 174 -7.43 30.56 -16.57
C LEU A 174 -7.83 32.01 -16.22
N GLU A 175 -7.21 32.62 -15.21
CA GLU A 175 -7.47 34.00 -14.80
C GLU A 175 -6.96 35.01 -15.84
N ILE A 176 -5.78 34.75 -16.44
CA ILE A 176 -5.25 35.53 -17.56
C ILE A 176 -6.17 35.42 -18.80
N LEU A 177 -6.68 34.23 -19.10
CA LEU A 177 -7.62 34.01 -20.22
C LEU A 177 -8.94 34.74 -19.97
N LYS A 178 -9.47 34.69 -18.75
CA LYS A 178 -10.71 35.38 -18.35
C LYS A 178 -10.57 36.90 -18.53
N ASN A 179 -9.45 37.48 -18.08
CA ASN A 179 -9.19 38.92 -18.23
C ASN A 179 -9.04 39.35 -19.68
N ARG A 180 -8.44 38.52 -20.54
CA ARG A 180 -8.35 38.79 -22.00
C ARG A 180 -9.70 38.74 -22.69
N ILE A 181 -10.57 37.81 -22.31
CA ILE A 181 -11.93 37.71 -22.87
C ILE A 181 -12.78 38.91 -22.45
N ILE A 182 -12.67 39.36 -21.19
CA ILE A 182 -13.38 40.56 -20.70
C ILE A 182 -12.91 41.81 -21.46
N ALA A 183 -11.59 42.01 -21.62
CA ALA A 183 -11.05 43.14 -22.37
C ALA A 183 -11.52 43.15 -23.84
N ALA A 184 -11.51 41.99 -24.51
CA ALA A 184 -12.01 41.88 -25.88
C ALA A 184 -13.52 42.20 -25.99
N TYR A 185 -14.31 41.81 -24.98
CA TYR A 185 -15.74 42.11 -24.95
C TYR A 185 -16.01 43.61 -24.75
N GLU A 186 -15.22 44.29 -23.92
CA GLU A 186 -15.32 45.74 -23.73
C GLU A 186 -14.92 46.53 -24.98
N GLU A 187 -13.87 46.12 -25.70
CA GLU A 187 -13.48 46.72 -26.97
C GLU A 187 -14.59 46.61 -28.04
N ILE A 188 -15.20 45.43 -28.18
CA ILE A 188 -16.30 45.19 -29.11
C ILE A 188 -17.52 46.07 -28.75
N ARG A 189 -17.84 46.18 -27.45
CA ARG A 189 -18.95 47.03 -26.96
C ARG A 189 -18.71 48.51 -27.26
N LEU A 190 -17.48 48.98 -27.08
CA LEU A 190 -17.09 50.37 -27.39
C LEU A 190 -17.19 50.65 -28.90
N GLN A 191 -16.71 49.75 -29.76
CA GLN A 191 -16.83 49.91 -31.22
C GLN A 191 -18.29 49.95 -31.69
N GLN A 192 -19.19 49.16 -31.08
CA GLN A 192 -20.61 49.21 -31.39
C GLN A 192 -21.30 50.49 -30.90
N SER A 193 -20.83 51.08 -29.78
CA SER A 193 -21.35 52.36 -29.28
C SER A 193 -20.93 53.56 -30.13
N LEU A 194 -19.73 53.51 -30.72
CA LEU A 194 -19.21 54.53 -31.64
C LEU A 194 -19.89 54.50 -33.01
N LYS A 195 -20.31 53.33 -33.51
CA LYS A 195 -21.09 53.20 -34.76
C LYS A 195 -22.55 53.66 -34.66
N ARG A 196 -23.06 53.92 -33.44
CA ARG A 196 -24.43 54.39 -33.18
C ARG A 196 -24.52 55.91 -32.97
N ARG A 197 -23.40 56.63 -33.07
CA ARG A 197 -23.33 58.09 -33.15
C ARG A 197 -22.98 58.50 -34.57
#